data_AF-A0A812R613-F1
#
_entry.id   AF-A0A812R613-F1
#
_cell.length_a   1.000
_cell.length_b   1.000
_cell.length_c   1.000
_cell.angle_alpha   90.00
_cell.angle_beta   90.00
_cell.angle_gamma   90.00
#
_symmetry.space_group_name_H-M   'P 1'
#
loop_
_entity.id
_entity.type
_entity.pdbx_description
1 polymer ?
#
loop_
_entity_poly.entity_id
_entity_poly.type
_entity_poly.pdbx_seq_one_letter_code
_entity_poly.pdbx_strand_id
1 'polypeptide(L)'
;MAVSDEDKRAAVALADSDLQFILQEAGASLDTQFKVVQAHSSRRRFQAIADTQAEARLAAEKDIGLDKSTIEGRAQIAAIVVAREAAAARDYDQKEHELRAEARILGQKRILQAQERQSMLRAVTSVHGKLNESETPSNEYLSAKTEQCESNEPLAAALDMISSRKDQQVEAIQSTVDPTGLVKVTKTLAKYKAKPFLQGLKLESFTKFVDFIQGDKVANLRLPSSTGKEQFPPRPPWAIVLAFEYKLRTEAMRMVVKHGKTIAELLKICLRPEPLCFRRVKGRKGKNTGSSSRKHPRLFIRESAEGFEAPFEAPFKS
;
A
#
# COMPACT_ATOMS: atom_id res chain seq x y z
N MET A 1 17.35 -51.47 27.88
CA MET A 1 16.06 -51.68 27.20
C MET A 1 15.82 -50.47 26.31
N ALA A 2 15.63 -50.64 25.01
CA ALA A 2 15.36 -49.53 24.12
C ALA A 2 14.01 -48.90 24.51
N VAL A 3 14.02 -47.62 24.85
CA VAL A 3 12.79 -46.84 25.12
C VAL A 3 11.94 -46.88 23.86
N SER A 4 10.64 -47.20 23.99
CA SER A 4 9.76 -47.29 22.82
C SER A 4 9.58 -45.90 22.19
N ASP A 5 9.31 -45.84 20.89
CA ASP A 5 9.14 -44.57 20.19
C ASP A 5 7.95 -43.76 20.73
N GLU A 6 6.95 -44.43 21.28
CA GLU A 6 5.79 -43.79 21.92
C GLU A 6 6.19 -43.11 23.24
N ASP A 7 7.03 -43.77 24.05
CA ASP A 7 7.54 -43.20 25.30
C ASP A 7 8.48 -42.01 25.02
N LYS A 8 9.27 -42.07 23.93
CA LYS A 8 10.12 -40.95 23.50
C LYS A 8 9.28 -39.73 23.11
N ARG A 9 8.17 -39.93 22.38
CA ARG A 9 7.23 -38.85 22.04
C ARG A 9 6.57 -38.25 23.28
N ALA A 10 6.12 -39.09 24.21
CA ALA A 10 5.50 -38.64 25.45
C ALA A 10 6.48 -37.78 26.29
N ALA A 11 7.75 -38.17 26.35
CA ALA A 11 8.77 -37.40 27.04
C ALA A 11 9.10 -36.07 26.33
N VAL A 12 9.18 -36.06 25.00
CA VAL A 12 9.37 -34.81 24.23
C VAL A 12 8.18 -33.86 24.39
N ALA A 13 6.96 -34.39 24.43
CA ALA A 13 5.74 -33.60 24.61
C ALA A 13 5.65 -32.90 25.97
N LEU A 14 6.32 -33.44 27.00
CA LEU A 14 6.40 -32.82 28.33
C LEU A 14 7.39 -31.63 28.38
N ALA A 15 8.23 -31.47 27.35
CA ALA A 15 9.19 -30.38 27.26
C ALA A 15 8.53 -29.04 26.91
N ASP A 16 9.27 -27.96 27.07
CA ASP A 16 8.89 -26.61 26.62
C ASP A 16 8.49 -26.58 25.13
N SER A 17 7.32 -26.03 24.81
CA SER A 17 6.75 -26.05 23.45
C SER A 17 7.67 -25.37 22.43
N ASP A 18 8.35 -24.31 22.85
CA ASP A 18 9.28 -23.58 22.00
C ASP A 18 10.53 -24.41 21.67
N LEU A 19 11.02 -25.20 22.64
CA LEU A 19 12.15 -26.10 22.43
C LEU A 19 11.77 -27.23 21.46
N GLN A 20 10.57 -27.79 21.59
CA GLN A 20 10.05 -28.80 20.67
C GLN A 20 9.99 -28.26 19.23
N PHE A 21 9.42 -27.07 19.06
CA PHE A 21 9.29 -26.43 17.74
C PHE A 21 10.64 -26.21 17.07
N ILE A 22 11.62 -25.66 17.79
CA ILE A 22 12.93 -25.32 17.25
C ILE A 22 13.71 -26.58 16.83
N LEU A 23 13.62 -27.67 17.62
CA LEU A 23 14.29 -28.93 17.28
C LEU A 23 13.64 -29.61 16.07
N GLN A 24 12.32 -29.51 15.92
CA GLN A 24 11.59 -30.02 14.75
C GLN A 24 11.91 -29.22 13.49
N GLU A 25 11.93 -27.88 13.59
CA GLU A 25 12.27 -26.98 12.48
C GLU A 25 13.70 -27.21 11.98
N ALA A 26 14.64 -27.47 12.89
CA ALA A 26 16.03 -27.78 12.56
C ALA A 26 16.24 -29.20 11.99
N GLY A 27 15.20 -30.05 11.96
CA GLY A 27 15.27 -31.40 11.42
C GLY A 27 15.95 -32.42 12.35
N ALA A 28 15.93 -32.20 13.67
CA ALA A 28 16.47 -33.16 14.63
C ALA A 28 15.63 -34.45 14.66
N SER A 29 16.28 -35.61 14.67
CA SER A 29 15.60 -36.90 14.79
C SER A 29 14.89 -37.05 16.14
N LEU A 30 13.90 -37.94 16.23
CA LEU A 30 13.16 -38.19 17.47
C LEU A 30 14.06 -38.68 18.62
N ASP A 31 15.11 -39.43 18.31
CA ASP A 31 16.10 -39.88 19.28
C ASP A 31 16.98 -38.70 19.78
N THR A 32 17.35 -37.80 18.86
CA THR A 32 18.08 -36.57 19.18
C THR A 32 17.23 -35.64 20.05
N GLN A 33 15.94 -35.45 19.70
CA GLN A 33 14.99 -34.64 20.46
C GLN A 33 14.85 -35.17 21.89
N PHE A 34 14.68 -36.49 22.05
CA PHE A 34 14.57 -37.13 23.35
C PHE A 34 15.82 -36.92 24.22
N LYS A 35 17.03 -37.07 23.64
CA LYS A 35 18.29 -36.83 24.35
C LYS A 35 18.46 -35.37 24.77
N VAL A 36 18.12 -34.43 23.89
CA VAL A 36 18.15 -32.99 24.20
C VAL A 36 17.18 -32.65 25.32
N VAL A 37 15.95 -33.16 25.27
CA VAL A 37 14.91 -32.88 26.26
C VAL A 37 15.25 -33.48 27.63
N GLN A 38 15.92 -34.64 27.68
CA GLN A 38 16.41 -35.19 28.94
C GLN A 38 17.51 -34.31 29.57
N ALA A 39 18.39 -33.75 28.75
CA ALA A 39 19.48 -32.89 29.23
C ALA A 39 18.99 -31.47 29.57
N HIS A 40 18.03 -30.94 28.81
CA HIS A 40 17.58 -29.55 28.90
C HIS A 40 16.05 -29.47 28.84
N SER A 41 15.45 -29.07 29.96
CA SER A 41 13.99 -28.95 30.07
C SER A 41 13.39 -27.66 29.48
N SER A 42 14.20 -26.66 29.14
CA SER A 42 13.72 -25.37 28.62
C SER A 42 14.60 -24.81 27.50
N ARG A 43 13.99 -24.04 26.59
CA ARG A 43 14.70 -23.39 25.47
C ARG A 43 15.89 -22.55 25.95
N ARG A 44 15.74 -21.78 27.04
CA ARG A 44 16.81 -20.92 27.58
C ARG A 44 18.02 -21.72 28.06
N ARG A 45 17.80 -22.89 28.69
CA ARG A 45 18.92 -23.76 29.12
C ARG A 45 19.64 -24.36 27.92
N PHE A 46 18.88 -24.74 26.88
CA PHE A 46 19.43 -25.21 25.61
C PHE A 46 20.14 -24.13 24.77
N GLN A 47 19.83 -22.85 24.98
CA GLN A 47 20.58 -21.77 24.34
C GLN A 47 21.93 -21.54 25.04
N ALA A 48 21.97 -21.67 26.37
CA ALA A 48 23.13 -21.38 27.22
C ALA A 48 24.19 -22.50 27.31
N ILE A 49 24.01 -23.62 26.61
CA ILE A 49 24.95 -24.78 26.63
C ILE A 49 26.30 -24.42 26.01
N ALA A 50 26.31 -23.46 25.09
CA ALA A 50 27.48 -23.01 24.38
C ALA A 50 27.27 -21.55 23.98
N ASP A 51 28.36 -20.79 23.82
CA ASP A 51 28.30 -19.41 23.30
C ASP A 51 28.62 -19.38 21.80
N THR A 52 29.48 -20.28 21.33
CA THR A 52 29.90 -20.37 19.92
C THR A 52 29.39 -21.63 19.21
N GLN A 53 29.35 -21.59 17.87
CA GLN A 53 29.05 -22.79 17.05
C GLN A 53 30.04 -23.94 17.30
N ALA A 54 31.30 -23.63 17.60
CA ALA A 54 32.34 -24.63 17.84
C ALA A 54 32.10 -25.38 19.16
N GLU A 55 31.77 -24.65 20.22
CA GLU A 55 31.39 -25.22 21.52
C GLU A 55 30.10 -26.02 21.43
N ALA A 56 29.11 -25.55 20.65
CA ALA A 56 27.85 -26.27 20.45
C ALA A 56 28.07 -27.64 19.79
N ARG A 57 29.03 -27.76 18.88
CA ARG A 57 29.41 -29.07 18.29
C ARG A 57 30.08 -29.98 19.32
N LEU A 58 30.94 -29.43 20.18
CA LEU A 58 31.61 -30.19 21.24
C LEU A 58 30.63 -30.67 22.31
N ALA A 59 29.66 -29.83 22.69
CA ALA A 59 28.62 -30.19 23.63
C ALA A 59 27.64 -31.21 23.05
N ALA A 60 27.29 -31.10 21.75
CA ALA A 60 26.51 -32.13 21.07
C ALA A 60 27.22 -33.50 21.01
N GLU A 61 28.54 -33.51 20.93
CA GLU A 61 29.35 -34.74 20.96
C GLU A 61 29.46 -35.32 22.38
N LYS A 62 29.72 -34.49 23.39
CA LYS A 62 30.00 -34.93 24.77
C LYS A 62 28.76 -35.13 25.63
N ASP A 63 27.82 -34.20 25.58
CA ASP A 63 26.68 -34.14 26.51
C ASP A 63 25.46 -34.89 25.96
N ILE A 64 25.29 -34.88 24.63
CA ILE A 64 24.16 -35.50 23.93
C ILE A 64 24.56 -36.86 23.35
N GLY A 65 25.87 -37.12 23.18
CA GLY A 65 26.39 -38.39 22.70
C GLY A 65 26.11 -38.66 21.22
N LEU A 66 26.14 -37.62 20.38
CA LEU A 66 26.04 -37.77 18.93
C LEU A 66 27.40 -38.15 18.32
N ASP A 67 27.39 -39.14 17.44
CA ASP A 67 28.60 -39.59 16.76
C ASP A 67 29.00 -38.67 15.60
N LYS A 68 30.21 -38.14 15.64
CA LYS A 68 30.78 -37.28 14.59
C LYS A 68 31.37 -38.08 13.42
N SER A 69 31.60 -39.38 13.57
CA SER A 69 32.25 -40.20 12.55
C SER A 69 31.29 -40.60 11.41
N THR A 70 30.00 -40.73 11.73
CA THR A 70 28.95 -41.06 10.76
C THR A 70 28.39 -39.81 10.05
N ILE A 71 28.00 -39.92 8.78
CA ILE A 71 27.38 -38.81 8.00
C ILE A 71 26.06 -38.37 8.67
N GLU A 72 25.25 -39.33 9.09
CA GLU A 72 23.98 -39.08 9.79
C GLU A 72 24.18 -38.38 11.13
N GLY A 73 25.17 -38.81 11.91
CA GLY A 73 25.50 -38.17 13.19
C GLY A 73 26.05 -36.75 13.02
N ARG A 74 26.85 -36.48 11.97
CA ARG A 74 27.23 -35.10 11.60
C ARG A 74 26.04 -34.24 11.19
N ALA A 75 25.05 -34.79 10.49
CA ALA A 75 23.83 -34.08 10.15
C ALA A 75 23.00 -33.74 11.40
N GLN A 76 22.93 -34.66 12.37
CA GLN A 76 22.26 -34.41 13.65
C GLN A 76 22.99 -33.36 14.50
N ILE A 77 24.32 -33.37 14.52
CA ILE A 77 25.11 -32.31 15.18
C ILE A 77 24.84 -30.95 14.50
N ALA A 78 24.77 -30.91 13.17
CA ALA A 78 24.42 -29.69 12.44
C ALA A 78 23.00 -29.19 12.78
N ALA A 79 22.02 -30.10 12.88
CA ALA A 79 20.67 -29.78 13.31
C ALA A 79 20.64 -29.15 14.72
N ILE A 80 21.43 -29.66 15.66
CA ILE A 80 21.55 -29.07 17.01
C ILE A 80 22.16 -27.67 16.98
N VAL A 81 23.18 -27.44 16.15
CA VAL A 81 23.78 -26.10 16.00
C VAL A 81 22.76 -25.12 15.43
N VAL A 82 22.02 -25.51 14.38
CA VAL A 82 20.96 -24.68 13.78
C VAL A 82 19.84 -24.42 14.78
N ALA A 83 19.42 -25.44 15.54
CA ALA A 83 18.42 -25.30 16.60
C ALA A 83 18.87 -24.31 17.69
N ARG A 84 20.13 -24.37 18.13
CA ARG A 84 20.66 -23.43 19.13
C ARG A 84 20.67 -22.00 18.59
N GLU A 85 21.08 -21.80 17.34
CA GLU A 85 21.07 -20.47 16.72
C GLU A 85 19.67 -19.91 16.56
N ALA A 86 18.71 -20.74 16.16
CA ALA A 86 17.30 -20.36 16.13
C ALA A 86 16.78 -20.02 17.54
N ALA A 87 17.19 -20.76 18.57
CA ALA A 87 16.86 -20.46 19.96
C ALA A 87 17.44 -19.12 20.42
N ALA A 88 18.66 -18.76 20.01
CA ALA A 88 19.27 -17.47 20.30
C ALA A 88 18.57 -16.32 19.53
N ALA A 89 18.21 -16.54 18.26
CA ALA A 89 17.50 -15.57 17.43
C ALA A 89 16.15 -15.17 18.04
N ARG A 90 15.41 -16.14 18.61
CA ARG A 90 14.11 -15.90 19.25
C ARG A 90 14.19 -14.94 20.45
N ASP A 91 15.32 -14.87 21.15
CA ASP A 91 15.48 -13.90 22.25
C ASP A 91 15.63 -12.47 21.74
N TYR A 92 16.20 -12.28 20.55
CA TYR A 92 16.24 -10.97 19.90
C TYR A 92 14.84 -10.55 19.47
N ASP A 93 14.05 -11.46 18.89
CA ASP A 93 12.66 -11.19 18.51
C ASP A 93 11.81 -10.81 19.73
N GLN A 94 11.96 -11.54 20.84
CA GLN A 94 11.25 -11.26 22.09
C GLN A 94 11.62 -9.88 22.65
N LYS A 95 12.91 -9.53 22.68
CA LYS A 95 13.37 -8.19 23.11
C LYS A 95 12.88 -7.09 22.17
N GLU A 96 12.84 -7.34 20.86
CA GLU A 96 12.23 -6.40 19.93
C GLU A 96 10.74 -6.23 20.20
N HIS A 97 10.01 -7.30 20.52
CA HIS A 97 8.60 -7.22 20.91
C HIS A 97 8.39 -6.42 22.19
N GLU A 98 9.25 -6.61 23.19
CA GLU A 98 9.24 -5.84 24.45
C GLU A 98 9.53 -4.36 24.20
N LEU A 99 10.58 -4.03 23.44
CA LEU A 99 10.90 -2.65 23.05
C LEU A 99 9.78 -2.00 22.25
N ARG A 100 9.10 -2.76 21.36
CA ARG A 100 7.92 -2.27 20.64
C ARG A 100 6.73 -2.02 21.57
N ALA A 101 6.53 -2.88 22.58
CA ALA A 101 5.49 -2.69 23.58
C ALA A 101 5.77 -1.45 24.46
N GLU A 102 7.03 -1.23 24.85
CA GLU A 102 7.46 -0.03 25.58
C GLU A 102 7.27 1.25 24.74
N ALA A 103 7.66 1.22 23.46
CA ALA A 103 7.45 2.34 22.55
C ALA A 103 5.96 2.69 22.38
N ARG A 104 5.09 1.67 22.35
CA ARG A 104 3.63 1.85 22.32
C ARG A 104 3.12 2.56 23.57
N ILE A 105 3.63 2.21 24.75
CA ILE A 105 3.27 2.88 26.02
C ILE A 105 3.70 4.36 26.00
N LEU A 106 4.85 4.67 25.39
CA LEU A 106 5.35 6.04 25.23
C LEU A 106 4.59 6.85 24.17
N GLY A 107 3.56 6.27 23.53
CA GLY A 107 2.80 6.92 22.48
C GLY A 107 3.60 7.20 21.21
N GLN A 108 4.74 6.52 21.04
CA GLN A 108 5.45 6.56 19.77
C GLN A 108 4.62 5.82 18.73
N LYS A 109 4.34 6.50 17.61
CA LYS A 109 3.62 5.88 16.50
C LYS A 109 4.39 4.67 16.02
N ARG A 110 3.65 3.62 15.66
CA ARG A 110 4.25 2.43 15.05
C ARG A 110 5.11 2.84 13.87
N ILE A 111 6.26 2.19 13.71
CA ILE A 111 7.05 2.24 12.47
C ILE A 111 6.91 0.87 11.82
N LEU A 112 6.34 0.84 10.62
CA LEU A 112 6.26 -0.38 9.83
C LEU A 112 7.66 -0.78 9.37
N GLN A 113 8.07 -2.03 9.61
CA GLN A 113 9.40 -2.49 9.21
C GLN A 113 9.50 -2.63 7.69
N ALA A 114 10.73 -2.51 7.16
CA ALA A 114 10.96 -2.61 5.73
C ALA A 114 10.54 -3.96 5.15
N GLN A 115 10.72 -5.06 5.88
CA GLN A 115 10.37 -6.40 5.45
C GLN A 115 8.85 -6.60 5.35
N GLU A 116 8.10 -6.21 6.39
CA GLU A 116 6.63 -6.25 6.40
C GLU A 116 6.05 -5.48 5.21
N ARG A 117 6.60 -4.29 4.94
CA ARG A 117 6.22 -3.46 3.79
C ARG A 117 6.47 -4.15 2.46
N GLN A 118 7.64 -4.77 2.27
CA GLN A 118 7.93 -5.49 1.03
C GLN A 118 7.00 -6.69 0.84
N SER A 119 6.67 -7.41 1.91
CA SER A 119 5.70 -8.51 1.88
C SER A 119 4.30 -8.02 1.49
N MET A 120 3.82 -6.91 2.06
CA MET A 120 2.54 -6.29 1.68
C MET A 120 2.54 -5.86 0.20
N LEU A 121 3.61 -5.21 -0.27
CA LEU A 121 3.72 -4.80 -1.67
C LEU A 121 3.72 -6.00 -2.62
N ARG A 122 4.45 -7.07 -2.27
CA ARG A 122 4.47 -8.31 -3.06
C ARG A 122 3.09 -8.94 -3.13
N ALA A 123 2.38 -9.01 -2.01
CA ALA A 123 1.02 -9.55 -1.96
C ALA A 123 0.06 -8.77 -2.86
N VAL A 124 0.06 -7.44 -2.78
CA VAL A 124 -0.80 -6.60 -3.64
C VAL A 124 -0.38 -6.70 -5.11
N THR A 125 0.92 -6.74 -5.39
CA THR A 125 1.43 -6.87 -6.77
C THR A 125 1.03 -8.19 -7.41
N SER A 126 0.95 -9.26 -6.63
CA SER A 126 0.52 -10.57 -7.10
C SER A 126 -0.95 -10.60 -7.54
N VAL A 127 -1.81 -9.76 -6.95
CA VAL A 127 -3.26 -9.76 -7.22
C VAL A 127 -3.65 -8.67 -8.22
N HIS A 128 -3.07 -7.47 -8.08
CA HIS A 128 -3.47 -6.27 -8.82
C HIS A 128 -2.43 -5.79 -9.85
N GLY A 129 -1.27 -6.44 -9.93
CA GLY A 129 -0.17 -6.02 -10.80
C GLY A 129 0.65 -4.86 -10.23
N LYS A 130 1.51 -4.27 -11.06
CA LYS A 130 2.49 -3.26 -10.62
C LYS A 130 1.80 -1.93 -10.27
N LEU A 131 1.89 -1.51 -9.01
CA LEU A 131 1.39 -0.20 -8.57
C LEU A 131 2.40 0.91 -8.84
N ASN A 132 1.88 2.08 -9.24
CA ASN A 132 2.68 3.30 -9.36
C ASN A 132 2.94 3.93 -7.99
N GLU A 133 3.94 4.80 -7.87
CA GLU A 133 4.29 5.48 -6.61
C GLU A 133 3.19 6.43 -6.09
N SER A 134 2.31 6.90 -6.98
CA SER A 134 1.13 7.71 -6.63
C SER A 134 -0.02 6.89 -6.05
N GLU A 135 -0.07 5.60 -6.36
CA GLU A 135 -1.13 4.67 -5.91
C GLU A 135 -0.66 3.83 -4.73
N THR A 136 0.67 3.68 -4.58
CA THR A 136 1.26 3.05 -3.42
C THR A 136 1.04 3.93 -2.19
N PRO A 137 0.41 3.43 -1.10
CA PRO A 137 0.25 4.19 0.13
C PRO A 137 1.60 4.53 0.76
N SER A 138 1.65 5.64 1.49
CA SER A 138 2.85 6.07 2.21
C SER A 138 3.18 5.13 3.39
N ASN A 139 4.42 5.17 3.87
CA ASN A 139 4.83 4.36 5.01
C ASN A 139 4.05 4.72 6.30
N GLU A 140 3.88 6.02 6.56
CA GLU A 140 3.13 6.52 7.72
C GLU A 140 1.67 6.06 7.67
N TYR A 141 1.04 6.10 6.50
CA TYR A 141 -0.35 5.69 6.33
C TYR A 141 -0.54 4.19 6.55
N LEU A 142 0.36 3.37 5.99
CA LEU A 142 0.36 1.92 6.23
C LEU A 142 0.56 1.60 7.71
N SER A 143 1.49 2.28 8.37
CA SER A 143 1.77 2.04 9.79
C SER A 143 0.56 2.32 10.69
N ALA A 144 -0.10 3.46 10.47
CA ALA A 144 -1.33 3.82 11.18
C ALA A 144 -2.46 2.80 10.95
N LYS A 145 -2.54 2.23 9.73
CA LYS A 145 -3.54 1.19 9.42
C LYS A 145 -3.21 -0.14 10.06
N THR A 146 -1.95 -0.53 10.10
CA THR A 146 -1.53 -1.76 10.80
C THR A 146 -1.75 -1.68 12.30
N GLU A 147 -1.55 -0.49 12.91
CA GLU A 147 -1.84 -0.26 14.32
C GLU A 147 -3.35 -0.36 14.63
N GLN A 148 -4.20 0.15 13.74
CA GLN A 148 -5.66 -0.02 13.83
C GLN A 148 -6.07 -1.50 13.72
N CYS A 149 -5.42 -2.26 12.83
CA CYS A 149 -5.66 -3.69 12.70
C CYS A 149 -5.25 -4.44 13.97
N GLU A 150 -4.09 -4.15 14.56
CA GLU A 150 -3.64 -4.79 15.81
C GLU A 150 -4.52 -4.43 17.01
N SER A 151 -5.01 -3.20 17.05
CA SER A 151 -5.90 -2.74 18.12
C SER A 151 -7.36 -3.21 17.91
N ASN A 152 -7.65 -3.89 16.79
CA ASN A 152 -8.99 -4.30 16.38
C ASN A 152 -10.01 -3.14 16.30
N GLU A 153 -9.53 -1.94 15.99
CA GLU A 153 -10.35 -0.72 15.89
C GLU A 153 -10.16 -0.07 14.50
N PRO A 154 -10.78 -0.63 13.44
CA PRO A 154 -10.67 -0.07 12.11
C PRO A 154 -11.43 1.26 12.02
N LEU A 155 -10.69 2.36 11.88
CA LEU A 155 -11.26 3.69 11.67
C LEU A 155 -11.20 4.08 10.20
N ALA A 156 -12.29 4.61 9.65
CA ALA A 156 -12.26 5.18 8.30
C ALA A 156 -11.29 6.37 8.28
N ALA A 157 -10.25 6.29 7.45
CA ALA A 157 -9.32 7.42 7.32
C ALA A 157 -10.03 8.56 6.59
N ALA A 158 -9.98 9.76 7.14
CA ALA A 158 -10.41 10.95 6.42
C ALA A 158 -9.54 11.13 5.16
N LEU A 159 -10.15 11.63 4.09
CA LEU A 159 -9.50 11.77 2.77
C LEU A 159 -8.23 12.63 2.80
N ASP A 160 -8.07 13.48 3.81
CA ASP A 160 -6.89 14.33 4.00
C ASP A 160 -5.71 13.62 4.69
N MET A 161 -5.93 12.44 5.26
CA MET A 161 -4.92 11.61 5.92
C MET A 161 -4.37 10.49 5.01
N ILE A 162 -4.97 10.29 3.83
CA ILE A 162 -4.50 9.31 2.85
C ILE A 162 -3.33 9.93 2.09
N SER A 163 -2.13 9.42 2.34
CA SER A 163 -0.91 9.86 1.66
C SER A 163 -0.34 8.74 0.81
N SER A 164 0.15 9.09 -0.36
CA SER A 164 0.86 8.18 -1.26
C SER A 164 2.36 8.18 -0.96
N ARG A 165 3.08 7.18 -1.47
CA ARG A 165 4.55 7.11 -1.41
C ARG A 165 5.20 8.31 -2.08
N LYS A 166 4.60 8.85 -3.15
CA LYS A 166 5.03 10.10 -3.78
C LYS A 166 4.85 11.32 -2.86
N ASP A 167 3.78 11.36 -2.07
CA ASP A 167 3.52 12.46 -1.14
C ASP A 167 4.49 12.47 0.05
N GLN A 168 5.01 11.31 0.45
CA GLN A 168 6.01 11.19 1.51
C GLN A 168 7.30 11.98 1.21
N GLN A 169 7.63 12.18 -0.07
CA GLN A 169 8.79 12.98 -0.47
C GLN A 169 8.58 14.50 -0.33
N VAL A 170 7.34 14.95 -0.09
CA VAL A 170 6.98 16.38 0.04
C VAL A 170 6.96 16.83 1.51
N GLU A 171 7.57 16.06 2.41
CA GLU A 171 7.78 16.45 3.80
C GLU A 171 8.63 17.73 3.88
N ALA A 172 8.05 18.81 4.41
CA ALA A 172 8.79 20.03 4.67
C ALA A 172 9.44 19.93 6.06
N ILE A 173 10.77 20.10 6.10
CA ILE A 173 11.53 20.17 7.35
C ILE A 173 11.62 21.64 7.73
N GLN A 174 11.01 22.02 8.85
CA GLN A 174 11.17 23.36 9.41
C GLN A 174 12.14 23.30 10.59
N SER A 175 13.28 23.99 10.47
CA SER A 175 14.21 24.22 11.58
C SER A 175 13.91 25.59 12.19
N THR A 176 13.46 25.62 13.44
CA THR A 176 13.33 26.85 14.22
C THR A 176 14.39 26.87 15.30
N VAL A 177 15.06 28.00 15.48
CA VAL A 177 16.03 28.20 16.57
C VAL A 177 15.30 28.95 17.67
N ASP A 178 15.19 28.33 18.84
CA ASP A 178 14.64 28.98 20.03
C ASP A 178 15.62 30.09 20.50
N PRO A 179 15.15 31.15 21.17
CA PRO A 179 16.01 32.24 21.66
C PRO A 179 17.07 31.79 22.69
N THR A 180 16.96 30.56 23.20
CA THR A 180 17.96 29.90 24.06
C THR A 180 19.07 29.17 23.26
N GLY A 181 19.02 29.20 21.92
CA GLY A 181 19.98 28.54 21.04
C GLY A 181 19.66 27.07 20.75
N LEU A 182 18.54 26.52 21.24
CA LEU A 182 18.13 25.16 20.92
C LEU A 182 17.51 25.11 19.52
N VAL A 183 18.06 24.26 18.64
CA VAL A 183 17.50 24.04 17.31
C VAL A 183 16.42 22.97 17.38
N LYS A 184 15.17 23.38 17.19
CA LYS A 184 14.04 22.47 17.08
C LYS A 184 13.78 22.17 15.61
N VAL A 185 14.01 20.93 15.22
CA VAL A 185 13.65 20.42 13.89
C VAL A 185 12.25 19.82 13.96
N THR A 186 11.28 20.46 13.32
CA THR A 186 9.91 19.95 13.23
C THR A 186 9.67 19.48 11.79
N LYS A 187 9.39 18.18 11.62
CA LYS A 187 8.94 17.64 10.34
C LYS A 187 7.43 17.86 10.22
N THR A 188 7.01 18.66 9.26
CA THR A 188 5.60 18.93 9.00
C THR A 188 5.17 18.16 7.76
N LEU A 189 4.32 17.15 7.96
CA LEU A 189 3.63 16.47 6.88
C LEU A 189 2.73 17.49 6.19
N ALA A 190 2.93 17.71 4.88
CA ALA A 190 2.02 18.51 4.08
C ALA A 190 0.66 17.80 4.04
N LYS A 191 -0.24 18.15 4.96
CA LYS A 191 -1.64 17.68 4.97
C LYS A 191 -2.22 17.88 3.58
N TYR A 192 -3.14 17.02 3.13
CA TYR A 192 -3.74 17.15 1.80
C TYR A 192 -4.29 18.56 1.51
N LYS A 193 -4.78 19.27 2.54
CA LYS A 193 -5.22 20.68 2.50
C LYS A 193 -4.14 21.70 2.11
N ALA A 194 -2.87 21.36 2.32
CA ALA A 194 -1.71 22.20 2.00
C ALA A 194 -1.16 21.93 0.60
N LYS A 195 -1.77 21.01 -0.19
CA LYS A 195 -1.34 20.80 -1.57
C LYS A 195 -1.58 22.09 -2.37
N PRO A 196 -0.58 22.56 -3.13
CA PRO A 196 -0.64 23.87 -3.80
C PRO A 196 -1.81 23.95 -4.79
N PHE A 197 -2.23 22.82 -5.37
CA PHE A 197 -3.37 22.80 -6.28
C PHE A 197 -4.74 22.96 -5.60
N LEU A 198 -4.85 22.80 -4.29
CA LEU A 198 -6.10 23.07 -3.53
C LEU A 198 -6.15 24.49 -2.95
N GLN A 199 -5.11 25.29 -3.16
CA GLN A 199 -5.05 26.65 -2.64
C GLN A 199 -6.24 27.49 -3.17
N GLY A 200 -6.97 28.11 -2.24
CA GLY A 200 -8.12 28.97 -2.56
C GLY A 200 -9.41 28.23 -2.93
N LEU A 201 -9.48 26.91 -2.77
CA LEU A 201 -10.72 26.16 -2.97
C LEU A 201 -11.70 26.46 -1.83
N LYS A 202 -12.82 27.11 -2.17
CA LYS A 202 -13.93 27.41 -1.25
C LYS A 202 -15.18 26.62 -1.66
N LEU A 203 -16.09 26.41 -0.71
CA LEU A 203 -17.39 25.78 -0.96
C LEU A 203 -18.16 26.47 -2.10
N GLU A 204 -18.09 27.81 -2.18
CA GLU A 204 -18.70 28.62 -3.24
C GLU A 204 -18.24 28.26 -4.66
N SER A 205 -16.99 27.81 -4.81
CA SER A 205 -16.47 27.38 -6.12
C SER A 205 -17.09 26.05 -6.54
N PHE A 206 -17.42 25.20 -5.57
CA PHE A 206 -18.03 23.90 -5.81
C PHE A 206 -19.55 24.01 -6.03
N THR A 207 -20.26 24.84 -5.27
CA THR A 207 -21.68 25.09 -5.51
C THR A 207 -21.93 25.66 -6.91
N LYS A 208 -21.13 26.64 -7.36
CA LYS A 208 -21.22 27.15 -8.74
C LYS A 208 -21.02 26.07 -9.80
N PHE A 209 -20.12 25.12 -9.56
CA PHE A 209 -19.89 24.00 -10.46
C PHE A 209 -21.10 23.05 -10.49
N VAL A 210 -21.67 22.71 -9.32
CA VAL A 210 -22.87 21.90 -9.23
C VAL A 210 -24.06 22.59 -9.91
N ASP A 211 -24.25 23.89 -9.69
CA ASP A 211 -25.31 24.70 -10.33
C ASP A 211 -25.17 24.70 -11.86
N PHE A 212 -23.94 24.68 -12.39
CA PHE A 212 -23.69 24.58 -13.82
C PHE A 212 -24.05 23.20 -14.38
N ILE A 213 -23.70 22.11 -13.69
CA ILE A 213 -24.05 20.75 -14.10
C ILE A 213 -25.56 20.52 -14.04
N GLN A 214 -26.23 21.07 -13.02
CA GLN A 214 -27.69 20.95 -12.85
C GLN A 214 -28.48 21.96 -13.70
N GLY A 215 -27.80 22.97 -14.27
CA GLY A 215 -28.43 24.04 -15.03
C GLY A 215 -28.84 23.68 -16.47
N ASP A 216 -29.40 24.66 -17.16
CA ASP A 216 -29.99 24.56 -18.52
C ASP A 216 -29.01 24.17 -19.63
N LYS A 217 -27.71 24.12 -19.33
CA LYS A 217 -26.65 23.79 -20.29
C LYS A 217 -26.27 22.32 -20.28
N VAL A 218 -26.58 21.58 -19.20
CA VAL A 218 -26.14 20.20 -19.01
C VAL A 218 -27.34 19.33 -18.62
N ALA A 219 -27.77 19.32 -17.35
CA ALA A 219 -28.89 18.46 -16.92
C ALA A 219 -30.26 18.91 -17.46
N ASN A 220 -30.45 20.23 -17.63
CA ASN A 220 -31.69 20.80 -18.18
C ASN A 220 -31.55 21.18 -19.67
N LEU A 221 -30.57 20.61 -20.38
CA LEU A 221 -30.38 20.88 -21.81
C LEU A 221 -31.64 20.48 -22.58
N ARG A 222 -32.30 21.47 -23.16
CA ARG A 222 -33.46 21.26 -24.03
C ARG A 222 -32.99 20.95 -25.43
N LEU A 223 -32.91 19.67 -25.77
CA LEU A 223 -32.63 19.24 -27.14
C LEU A 223 -33.82 19.63 -28.04
N PRO A 224 -33.60 20.32 -29.18
CA PRO A 224 -34.67 20.57 -30.14
C PRO A 224 -35.11 19.22 -30.72
N SER A 225 -36.30 18.75 -30.32
CA SER A 225 -36.91 17.55 -30.89
C SER A 225 -37.26 17.83 -32.35
N SER A 226 -36.71 17.04 -33.27
CA SER A 226 -37.02 17.12 -34.71
C SER A 226 -38.40 16.55 -35.07
N THR A 227 -39.12 15.97 -34.11
CA THR A 227 -40.37 15.24 -34.39
C THR A 227 -41.46 15.76 -33.46
N GLY A 228 -42.37 16.54 -34.02
CA GLY A 228 -43.30 17.41 -33.30
C GLY A 228 -44.43 16.73 -32.50
N LYS A 229 -44.14 15.77 -31.62
CA LYS A 229 -45.15 15.14 -30.74
C LYS A 229 -44.70 14.77 -29.31
N GLU A 230 -43.74 15.47 -28.72
CA GLU A 230 -43.50 15.36 -27.27
C GLU A 230 -43.40 16.75 -26.63
N GLN A 231 -44.29 17.02 -25.65
CA GLN A 231 -44.46 18.32 -24.98
C GLN A 231 -43.34 18.66 -23.98
N PHE A 232 -42.44 17.72 -23.67
CA PHE A 232 -41.27 17.96 -22.85
C PHE A 232 -40.01 17.56 -23.62
N PRO A 233 -39.03 18.47 -23.83
CA PRO A 233 -37.78 18.10 -24.46
C PRO A 233 -37.09 17.02 -23.60
N PRO A 234 -36.61 15.91 -24.20
CA PRO A 234 -36.01 14.83 -23.43
C PRO A 234 -34.75 15.37 -22.74
N ARG A 235 -34.81 15.44 -21.42
CA ARG A 235 -33.63 15.77 -20.60
C ARG A 235 -32.59 14.67 -20.84
N PRO A 236 -31.29 15.01 -20.89
CA PRO A 236 -30.27 13.99 -21.04
C PRO A 236 -30.34 13.00 -19.86
N PRO A 237 -30.27 11.68 -20.15
CA PRO A 237 -30.16 10.65 -19.12
C PRO A 237 -29.03 10.96 -18.13
N TRP A 238 -29.27 10.70 -16.85
CA TRP A 238 -28.32 11.01 -15.77
C TRP A 238 -26.94 10.36 -15.98
N ALA A 239 -26.89 9.17 -16.59
CA ALA A 239 -25.64 8.51 -16.95
C ALA A 239 -24.73 9.38 -17.86
N ILE A 240 -25.31 10.12 -18.82
CA ILE A 240 -24.57 11.00 -19.72
C ILE A 240 -24.11 12.25 -18.97
N VAL A 241 -24.96 12.80 -18.09
CA VAL A 241 -24.60 13.95 -17.24
C VAL A 241 -23.43 13.59 -16.31
N LEU A 242 -23.49 12.43 -15.67
CA LEU A 242 -22.40 11.93 -14.81
C LEU A 242 -21.12 11.64 -15.60
N ALA A 243 -21.22 11.06 -16.80
CA ALA A 243 -20.05 10.83 -17.65
C ALA A 243 -19.38 12.13 -18.09
N PHE A 244 -20.17 13.16 -18.39
CA PHE A 244 -19.68 14.50 -18.71
C PHE A 244 -18.99 15.15 -17.50
N GLU A 245 -19.62 15.05 -16.33
CA GLU A 245 -19.10 15.57 -15.07
C GLU A 245 -17.76 14.90 -14.69
N TYR A 246 -17.68 13.58 -14.82
CA TYR A 246 -16.45 12.83 -14.60
C TYR A 246 -15.33 13.27 -15.54
N LYS A 247 -15.61 13.43 -16.85
CA LYS A 247 -14.63 13.96 -17.81
C LYS A 247 -14.17 15.37 -17.47
N LEU A 248 -15.06 16.25 -16.99
CA LEU A 248 -14.73 17.58 -16.52
C LEU A 248 -13.74 17.54 -15.34
N ARG A 249 -13.97 16.67 -14.35
CA ARG A 249 -13.02 16.48 -13.23
C ARG A 249 -11.69 15.94 -13.70
N THR A 250 -11.68 14.97 -14.62
CA THR A 250 -10.45 14.37 -15.15
C THR A 250 -9.62 15.41 -15.91
N GLU A 251 -10.23 16.24 -16.75
CA GLU A 251 -9.52 17.33 -17.43
C GLU A 251 -9.06 18.42 -16.46
N ALA A 252 -9.86 18.76 -15.45
CA ALA A 252 -9.41 19.67 -14.39
C ALA A 252 -8.14 19.12 -13.70
N MET A 253 -8.14 17.85 -13.30
CA MET A 253 -6.98 17.23 -12.66
C MET A 253 -5.78 17.12 -13.62
N ARG A 254 -6.01 16.85 -14.91
CA ARG A 254 -4.96 16.87 -15.93
C ARG A 254 -4.30 18.24 -16.07
N MET A 255 -5.08 19.31 -15.99
CA MET A 255 -4.58 20.69 -16.06
C MET A 255 -3.80 21.10 -14.81
N VAL A 256 -4.19 20.58 -13.63
CA VAL A 256 -3.39 20.72 -12.39
C VAL A 256 -2.00 20.12 -12.61
N VAL A 257 -1.93 18.88 -13.12
CA VAL A 257 -0.68 18.15 -13.30
C VAL A 257 0.21 18.78 -14.38
N LYS A 258 -0.37 19.23 -15.50
CA LYS A 258 0.40 19.77 -16.63
C LYS A 258 0.78 21.24 -16.50
N HIS A 259 -0.04 22.05 -15.84
CA HIS A 259 0.12 23.50 -15.82
C HIS A 259 0.27 24.10 -14.41
N GLY A 260 0.24 23.28 -13.36
CA GLY A 260 0.42 23.73 -11.98
C GLY A 260 -0.67 24.68 -11.47
N LYS A 261 -1.84 24.72 -12.13
CA LYS A 261 -2.95 25.60 -11.76
C LYS A 261 -3.71 25.05 -10.57
N THR A 262 -4.34 25.93 -9.81
CA THR A 262 -5.21 25.53 -8.70
C THR A 262 -6.57 25.03 -9.22
N ILE A 263 -7.18 24.08 -8.52
CA ILE A 263 -8.52 23.57 -8.82
C ILE A 263 -9.56 24.71 -8.75
N ALA A 264 -9.37 25.67 -7.84
CA ALA A 264 -10.23 26.84 -7.72
C ALA A 264 -10.25 27.70 -8.98
N GLU A 265 -9.11 27.88 -9.65
CA GLU A 265 -9.03 28.56 -10.94
C GLU A 265 -9.62 27.71 -12.06
N LEU A 266 -9.34 26.41 -12.07
CA LEU A 266 -9.79 25.51 -13.12
C LEU A 266 -11.31 25.34 -13.14
N LEU A 267 -11.95 25.26 -11.98
CA LEU A 267 -13.41 25.26 -11.88
C LEU A 267 -13.98 26.53 -12.54
N LYS A 268 -13.45 27.72 -12.23
CA LYS A 268 -13.87 28.98 -12.87
C LYS A 268 -13.65 28.98 -14.38
N ILE A 269 -12.57 28.37 -14.87
CA ILE A 269 -12.28 28.28 -16.30
C ILE A 269 -13.24 27.30 -16.99
N CYS A 270 -13.57 26.16 -16.35
CA CYS A 270 -14.53 25.18 -16.88
C CYS A 270 -15.97 25.71 -16.89
N LEU A 271 -16.29 26.65 -15.98
CA LEU A 271 -17.55 27.38 -15.88
C LEU A 271 -17.74 28.45 -16.98
N ARG A 272 -16.70 28.76 -17.78
CA ARG A 272 -16.85 29.72 -18.89
C ARG A 272 -17.63 29.10 -20.05
N PRO A 273 -18.52 29.88 -20.71
CA PRO A 273 -19.36 29.39 -21.80
C PRO A 273 -18.59 29.06 -23.09
N GLU A 274 -17.31 29.41 -23.18
CA GLU A 274 -16.44 28.84 -24.19
C GLU A 274 -15.94 27.47 -23.70
N PRO A 275 -16.36 26.37 -24.34
CA PRO A 275 -15.92 25.08 -23.90
C PRO A 275 -14.43 24.94 -24.22
N LEU A 276 -13.61 24.82 -23.19
CA LEU A 276 -12.24 24.30 -23.32
C LEU A 276 -12.24 22.94 -24.04
N CYS A 277 -13.33 22.17 -23.94
CA CYS A 277 -13.55 20.90 -24.64
C CYS A 277 -13.62 21.06 -26.17
N PHE A 278 -13.82 22.28 -26.69
CA PHE A 278 -13.94 22.58 -28.12
C PHE A 278 -12.82 23.52 -28.61
N ARG A 279 -11.63 23.48 -28.00
CA ARG A 279 -10.46 24.13 -28.61
C ARG A 279 -10.15 23.42 -29.94
N ARG A 280 -10.75 23.95 -31.01
CA ARG A 280 -10.44 23.70 -32.40
C ARG A 280 -8.92 23.81 -32.53
N VAL A 281 -8.24 22.69 -32.72
CA VAL A 281 -6.83 22.68 -33.10
C VAL A 281 -6.77 23.48 -34.40
N LYS A 282 -6.31 24.73 -34.34
CA LYS A 282 -5.93 25.48 -35.54
C LYS A 282 -4.75 24.70 -36.13
N GLY A 283 -5.04 23.89 -37.14
CA GLY A 283 -4.01 23.29 -37.97
C GLY A 283 -3.07 24.40 -38.42
N ARG A 284 -1.77 24.20 -38.20
CA ARG A 284 -0.70 24.97 -38.84
C ARG A 284 -1.05 25.12 -40.32
N LYS A 285 -1.19 26.35 -40.81
CA LYS A 285 -1.33 26.64 -42.24
C LYS A 285 -0.04 26.18 -42.94
N GLY A 286 -0.06 24.97 -43.48
CA GLY A 286 0.80 24.61 -44.59
C GLY A 286 0.34 25.40 -45.82
N LYS A 287 1.30 26.03 -46.50
CA LYS A 287 1.12 26.66 -47.81
C LYS A 287 0.64 25.60 -48.82
N ASN A 288 -0.50 25.81 -49.48
CA ASN A 288 -0.58 25.93 -50.95
C ASN A 288 -2.02 25.77 -51.49
N THR A 289 -2.32 26.69 -52.40
CA THR A 289 -3.11 26.57 -53.65
C THR A 289 -4.42 25.79 -53.68
N GLY A 290 -5.50 26.52 -54.02
CA GLY A 290 -6.41 26.08 -55.08
C GLY A 290 -7.69 25.36 -54.65
N SER A 291 -8.79 25.95 -55.12
CA SER A 291 -10.12 25.37 -55.36
C SER A 291 -11.14 25.31 -54.22
N SER A 292 -12.31 25.83 -54.59
CA SER A 292 -13.54 26.03 -53.85
C SER A 292 -14.36 24.75 -53.76
N SER A 293 -14.84 24.39 -52.57
CA SER A 293 -16.19 23.80 -52.45
C SER A 293 -16.68 23.79 -51.00
N ARG A 294 -17.88 24.35 -50.80
CA ARG A 294 -18.61 24.42 -49.53
C ARG A 294 -18.88 23.00 -49.01
N LYS A 295 -18.46 22.67 -47.79
CA LYS A 295 -18.96 21.50 -47.04
C LYS A 295 -19.23 21.88 -45.58
N HIS A 296 -20.46 21.62 -45.13
CA HIS A 296 -20.94 21.84 -43.76
C HIS A 296 -20.09 21.11 -42.71
N PRO A 297 -19.93 21.65 -41.49
CA PRO A 297 -19.16 21.01 -40.43
C PRO A 297 -19.91 19.81 -39.84
N ARG A 298 -19.40 18.60 -40.09
CA ARG A 298 -19.72 17.39 -39.30
C ARG A 298 -18.99 17.47 -37.96
N LEU A 299 -19.71 17.29 -36.85
CA LEU A 299 -19.11 17.05 -35.53
C LEU A 299 -18.44 15.68 -35.54
N PHE A 300 -17.11 15.66 -35.44
CA PHE A 300 -16.35 14.45 -35.10
C PHE A 300 -15.84 14.59 -33.67
N ILE A 301 -16.30 13.70 -32.79
CA ILE A 301 -15.62 13.38 -31.53
C ILE A 301 -14.53 12.39 -31.92
N ARG A 302 -13.26 12.82 -31.85
CA ARG A 302 -12.14 11.94 -32.14
C ARG A 302 -11.75 11.21 -30.86
N GLU A 303 -11.99 9.90 -30.82
CA GLU A 303 -11.22 8.98 -29.99
C GLU A 303 -9.75 9.13 -30.36
N SER A 304 -8.96 9.67 -29.44
CA SER A 304 -7.51 9.53 -29.51
C SER A 304 -7.16 8.17 -28.94
N ALA A 305 -6.89 7.23 -29.84
CA ALA A 305 -6.26 5.96 -29.57
C ALA A 305 -4.86 6.19 -28.99
N GLU A 306 -4.71 6.03 -27.67
CA GLU A 306 -3.49 5.53 -27.04
C GLU A 306 -3.94 4.56 -25.91
N GLY A 307 -3.94 3.28 -26.28
CA GLY A 307 -3.96 2.05 -25.48
C GLY A 307 -4.53 2.06 -24.05
N PHE A 308 -5.77 1.58 -23.91
CA PHE A 308 -6.10 0.62 -22.85
C PHE A 308 -7.21 -0.30 -23.37
N GLU A 309 -6.81 -1.45 -23.93
CA GLU A 309 -7.71 -2.56 -24.17
C GLU A 309 -8.29 -3.01 -22.83
N ALA A 310 -9.60 -2.95 -22.70
CA ALA A 310 -10.32 -3.69 -21.67
C ALA A 310 -10.41 -5.16 -22.10
N PRO A 311 -10.50 -6.08 -21.13
CA PRO A 311 -11.44 -7.17 -21.26
C PRO A 311 -12.42 -7.08 -20.09
N PHE A 312 -13.63 -6.59 -20.35
CA PHE A 312 -14.79 -6.99 -19.58
C PHE A 312 -15.85 -7.51 -20.54
N GLU A 313 -15.57 -8.71 -21.06
CA GLU A 313 -16.65 -9.60 -21.48
C GLU A 313 -17.35 -10.12 -20.21
N ALA A 314 -18.64 -9.82 -20.10
CA ALA A 314 -19.57 -10.75 -19.48
C ALA A 314 -20.80 -10.83 -20.39
N PRO A 315 -21.24 -12.05 -20.76
CA PRO A 315 -22.32 -12.27 -21.71
C PRO A 315 -23.65 -12.11 -21.01
N PHE A 316 -24.66 -11.54 -21.67
CA PHE A 316 -26.04 -11.97 -21.47
C PHE A 316 -26.91 -11.50 -22.65
N LYS A 317 -27.25 -12.46 -23.52
CA LYS A 317 -28.46 -12.45 -24.34
C LYS A 317 -29.06 -13.85 -24.31
N SER A 318 -30.03 -14.03 -23.43
CA SER A 318 -31.36 -14.62 -23.63
C SER A 318 -31.95 -14.96 -22.28
#